data_AF-A0A8B6DDG1-F1
#
_entry.id   AF-A0A8B6DDG1-F1
#
_cell.length_a   1.000
_cell.length_b   1.000
_cell.length_c   1.000
_cell.angle_alpha   90.00
_cell.angle_beta   90.00
_cell.angle_gamma   90.00
#
_symmetry.space_group_name_H-M   'P 1'
#
loop_
_entity.id
_entity.type
_entity.pdbx_description
1 polymer ?
#
loop_
_entity_poly.entity_id
_entity_poly.type
_entity_poly.pdbx_seq_one_letter_code
_entity_poly.pdbx_strand_id
1 'polypeptide(L)'
;MTNSIEAKTRKLKADAENDYNKTHKEVRQCVRKDRRAYIENLASQADEAANMRNMKDLYDRTTKLASKFKQTGKASDPDNIPPEAIKASPDPTVNLLHKLFNDICQQEENLQEWKEGHLIKLPKKGNLKECNNCRGIA
;
A
#
# COMPACT_ATOMS: atom_id res chain seq x y z
N MET A 1 33.24 37.31 -27.58
CA MET A 1 33.79 36.46 -26.50
C MET A 1 32.73 35.92 -25.51
N THR A 2 31.44 36.21 -25.70
CA THR A 2 30.35 35.84 -24.76
C THR A 2 29.83 34.41 -24.93
N ASN A 3 29.77 33.89 -26.16
CA ASN A 3 29.25 32.54 -26.47
C ASN A 3 30.02 31.40 -25.79
N SER A 4 31.33 31.57 -25.56
CA SER A 4 32.18 30.54 -24.94
C SER A 4 31.94 30.41 -23.43
N ILE A 5 31.56 31.49 -22.77
CA ILE A 5 31.29 31.49 -21.33
C ILE A 5 29.90 30.88 -21.08
N GLU A 6 28.88 31.29 -21.83
CA GLU A 6 27.54 30.72 -21.71
C GLU A 6 27.48 29.22 -22.02
N ALA A 7 28.22 28.76 -23.04
CA ALA A 7 28.32 27.34 -23.36
C ALA A 7 28.96 26.51 -22.23
N LYS A 8 30.00 27.06 -21.58
CA LYS A 8 30.64 26.42 -20.40
C LYS A 8 29.67 26.37 -19.20
N THR A 9 28.90 27.44 -18.96
CA THR A 9 27.92 27.49 -17.87
C THR A 9 26.77 26.51 -18.07
N ARG A 10 26.28 26.33 -19.30
CA ARG A 10 25.23 25.34 -19.60
C ARG A 10 25.73 23.91 -19.38
N LYS A 11 26.95 23.61 -19.80
CA LYS A 11 27.56 22.29 -19.59
C LYS A 11 27.70 21.97 -18.10
N LEU A 12 28.24 22.90 -17.30
CA LEU A 12 28.39 22.71 -15.85
C LEU A 12 27.05 22.45 -15.14
N LYS A 13 25.98 23.15 -15.54
CA LYS A 13 24.63 22.90 -14.99
C LYS A 13 24.11 21.51 -15.37
N ALA A 14 24.27 21.10 -16.63
CA ALA A 14 23.84 19.78 -17.09
C ALA A 14 24.62 18.65 -16.41
N ASP A 15 25.92 18.83 -16.21
CA ASP A 15 26.77 17.86 -15.51
C ASP A 15 26.32 17.72 -14.05
N ALA A 16 26.09 18.84 -13.34
CA ALA A 16 25.58 18.83 -11.97
C ALA A 16 24.19 18.19 -11.83
N GLU A 17 23.29 18.43 -12.78
CA GLU A 17 21.96 17.81 -12.81
C GLU A 17 22.04 16.29 -13.06
N ASN A 18 22.94 15.86 -13.94
CA ASN A 18 23.16 14.44 -14.21
C ASN A 18 23.75 13.72 -12.99
N ASP A 19 24.72 14.34 -12.30
CA ASP A 19 25.31 13.81 -11.07
C ASP A 19 24.27 13.70 -9.95
N TYR A 20 23.41 14.72 -9.79
CA TYR A 20 22.30 14.66 -8.85
C TYR A 20 21.34 13.51 -9.18
N ASN A 21 20.91 13.40 -10.44
CA ASN A 21 19.97 12.37 -10.87
C ASN A 21 20.54 10.95 -10.71
N LYS A 22 21.84 10.78 -10.99
CA LYS A 22 22.56 9.53 -10.81
C LYS A 22 22.64 9.12 -9.34
N THR A 23 23.14 10.02 -8.48
CA THR A 23 23.27 9.74 -7.04
C THR A 23 21.91 9.49 -6.38
N HIS A 24 20.90 10.26 -6.74
CA HIS A 24 19.54 10.06 -6.25
C HIS A 24 18.92 8.73 -6.73
N LYS A 25 19.21 8.29 -7.96
CA LYS A 25 18.81 6.96 -8.44
C LYS A 25 19.49 5.85 -7.63
N GLU A 26 20.78 5.98 -7.35
CA GLU A 26 21.55 5.04 -6.53
C GLU A 26 21.00 4.95 -5.10
N VAL A 27 20.73 6.08 -4.45
CA VAL A 27 20.11 6.13 -3.11
C VAL A 27 18.76 5.41 -3.11
N ARG A 28 17.89 5.68 -4.10
CA ARG A 28 16.61 4.98 -4.21
C ARG A 28 16.78 3.49 -4.46
N GLN A 29 17.86 3.05 -5.09
CA GLN A 29 18.14 1.64 -5.31
C GLN A 29 18.64 0.97 -4.01
N CYS A 30 19.52 1.63 -3.26
CA CYS A 30 19.99 1.17 -1.95
C CYS A 30 18.83 1.03 -0.97
N VAL A 31 17.96 2.05 -0.84
CA VAL A 31 16.78 1.99 0.03
C VAL A 31 15.86 0.82 -0.32
N ARG A 32 15.69 0.50 -1.60
CA ARG A 32 14.89 -0.67 -2.03
C ARG A 32 15.57 -1.99 -1.68
N LYS A 33 16.89 -2.08 -1.83
CA LYS A 33 17.68 -3.26 -1.44
C LYS A 33 17.63 -3.47 0.06
N ASP A 34 17.86 -2.44 0.85
CA ASP A 34 17.84 -2.50 2.33
C ASP A 34 16.46 -2.91 2.83
N ARG A 35 15.39 -2.31 2.26
CA ARG A 35 14.02 -2.71 2.59
C ARG A 35 13.77 -4.18 2.28
N ARG A 36 14.28 -4.69 1.15
CA ARG A 36 14.14 -6.11 0.78
C ARG A 36 14.89 -7.02 1.74
N ALA A 37 16.15 -6.72 2.02
CA ALA A 37 16.98 -7.47 2.96
C ALA A 37 16.36 -7.52 4.36
N TYR A 38 15.77 -6.41 4.82
CA TYR A 38 15.05 -6.37 6.08
C TYR A 38 13.82 -7.31 6.12
N ILE A 39 13.04 -7.35 5.04
CA ILE A 39 11.87 -8.22 4.92
C ILE A 39 12.29 -9.69 4.86
N GLU A 40 13.31 -10.01 4.06
CA GLU A 40 13.87 -11.37 3.95
C GLU A 40 14.39 -11.88 5.29
N ASN A 41 15.11 -11.03 6.05
CA ASN A 41 15.59 -11.38 7.39
C ASN A 41 14.43 -11.65 8.37
N LEU A 42 13.36 -10.82 8.35
CA LEU A 42 12.18 -11.08 9.19
C LEU A 42 11.49 -12.40 8.82
N ALA A 43 11.46 -12.76 7.54
CA ALA A 43 10.90 -14.04 7.08
C ALA A 43 11.75 -15.21 7.58
N SER A 44 13.07 -15.16 7.43
CA SER A 44 14.00 -16.18 7.95
C SER A 44 13.83 -16.38 9.46
N GLN A 45 13.75 -15.29 10.23
CA GLN A 45 13.53 -15.38 11.69
C GLN A 45 12.18 -16.01 12.06
N ALA A 46 11.15 -15.81 11.25
CA ALA A 46 9.86 -16.46 11.46
C ALA A 46 9.95 -17.97 11.20
N ASP A 47 10.62 -18.39 10.13
CA ASP A 47 10.82 -19.80 9.80
C ASP A 47 11.67 -20.51 10.88
N GLU A 48 12.73 -19.86 11.35
CA GLU A 48 13.54 -20.34 12.47
C GLU A 48 12.71 -20.50 13.76
N ALA A 49 11.87 -19.52 14.08
CA ALA A 49 10.99 -19.59 15.25
C ALA A 49 9.96 -20.74 15.13
N ALA A 50 9.42 -20.97 13.94
CA ALA A 50 8.54 -22.11 13.66
C ALA A 50 9.26 -23.44 13.88
N ASN A 51 10.49 -23.58 13.37
CA ASN A 51 11.32 -24.77 13.55
C ASN A 51 11.65 -25.04 15.03
N MET A 52 11.91 -23.98 15.80
CA MET A 52 12.13 -24.05 17.24
C MET A 52 10.84 -24.22 18.06
N ARG A 53 9.67 -24.28 17.40
CA ARG A 53 8.33 -24.27 18.04
C ARG A 53 8.11 -23.10 19.01
N ASN A 54 8.81 -22.00 18.79
CA ASN A 54 8.67 -20.78 19.56
C ASN A 54 7.53 -19.94 18.98
N MET A 55 6.30 -20.26 19.41
CA MET A 55 5.08 -19.65 18.90
C MET A 55 4.99 -18.16 19.14
N LYS A 56 5.59 -17.65 20.22
CA LYS A 56 5.58 -16.22 20.54
C LYS A 56 6.37 -15.43 19.50
N ASP A 57 7.60 -15.83 19.25
CA ASP A 57 8.44 -15.14 18.27
C ASP A 57 7.89 -15.32 16.85
N LEU A 58 7.36 -16.50 16.51
CA LEU A 58 6.69 -16.73 15.23
C LEU A 58 5.55 -15.71 15.00
N TYR A 59 4.68 -15.53 15.99
CA TYR A 59 3.57 -14.58 15.92
C TYR A 59 4.05 -13.13 15.79
N ASP A 60 5.05 -12.73 16.59
CA ASP A 60 5.57 -11.37 16.59
C ASP A 60 6.23 -11.02 15.23
N ARG A 61 7.03 -11.94 14.66
CA ARG A 61 7.71 -11.74 13.37
C ARG A 61 6.73 -11.69 12.21
N THR A 62 5.76 -12.62 12.15
CA THR A 62 4.73 -12.65 11.11
C THR A 62 3.79 -11.45 11.18
N THR A 63 3.40 -11.02 12.37
CA THR A 63 2.62 -9.80 12.57
C THR A 63 3.38 -8.56 12.09
N LYS A 64 4.68 -8.48 12.39
CA LYS A 64 5.54 -7.38 11.93
C LYS A 64 5.67 -7.39 10.40
N LEU A 65 5.84 -8.55 9.77
CA LEU A 65 5.82 -8.69 8.30
C LEU A 65 4.49 -8.21 7.72
N ALA A 66 3.36 -8.73 8.20
CA ALA A 66 2.03 -8.37 7.73
C ALA A 66 1.77 -6.86 7.84
N SER A 67 2.22 -6.24 8.94
CA SER A 67 2.08 -4.79 9.14
C SER A 67 2.80 -3.95 8.06
N LYS A 68 3.93 -4.42 7.53
CA LYS A 68 4.70 -3.72 6.47
C LYS A 68 4.05 -3.79 5.09
N PHE A 69 3.13 -4.73 4.89
CA PHE A 69 2.37 -4.90 3.65
C PHE A 69 0.94 -4.37 3.74
N LYS A 70 0.50 -3.88 4.91
CA LYS A 70 -0.79 -3.19 5.03
C LYS A 70 -0.75 -1.93 4.17
N GLN A 71 -1.57 -1.93 3.11
CA GLN A 71 -1.79 -0.74 2.28
C GLN A 71 -2.40 0.37 3.16
N THR A 72 -1.67 1.46 3.29
CA THR A 72 -2.15 2.73 3.86
C THR A 72 -2.66 3.62 2.72
N GLY A 73 -3.69 4.43 2.96
CA GLY A 73 -4.28 5.27 1.92
C GLY A 73 -5.19 4.51 0.95
N LYS A 74 -5.92 3.50 1.45
CA LYS A 74 -7.06 2.95 0.69
C LYS A 74 -8.10 4.06 0.50
N ALA A 75 -8.79 4.05 -0.64
CA ALA A 75 -9.90 4.96 -0.85
C ALA A 75 -10.96 4.74 0.24
N SER A 76 -11.60 5.83 0.69
CA SER A 76 -12.84 5.69 1.45
C SER A 76 -13.87 4.97 0.61
N ASP A 77 -14.74 4.22 1.28
CA ASP A 77 -15.93 3.68 0.66
C ASP A 77 -16.82 4.81 0.08
N PRO A 78 -17.82 4.52 -0.77
CA PRO A 78 -18.83 5.50 -1.19
C PRO A 78 -19.47 6.26 -0.03
N ASP A 79 -19.55 5.63 1.15
CA ASP A 79 -20.06 6.23 2.39
C ASP A 79 -19.09 7.25 3.03
N ASN A 80 -17.95 7.52 2.40
CA ASN A 80 -16.89 8.42 2.87
C ASN A 80 -16.26 8.02 4.21
N ILE A 81 -16.45 6.78 4.65
CA ILE A 81 -15.84 6.27 5.88
C ILE A 81 -14.40 5.82 5.55
N PRO A 82 -13.36 6.51 6.08
CA PRO A 82 -11.99 6.07 5.84
C PRO A 82 -11.70 4.82 6.67
N PRO A 83 -10.94 3.84 6.14
CA PRO A 83 -10.58 2.64 6.89
C PRO A 83 -9.75 2.93 8.15
N GLU A 84 -9.15 4.11 8.25
CA GLU A 84 -8.49 4.62 9.44
C GLU A 84 -9.47 4.93 10.58
N ALA A 85 -10.70 5.41 10.29
CA ALA A 85 -11.70 5.70 11.31
C ALA A 85 -12.18 4.42 12.02
N ILE A 86 -12.40 3.34 11.25
CA ILE A 86 -12.75 2.02 11.77
C ILE A 86 -11.61 1.46 12.65
N LYS A 87 -10.35 1.70 12.27
CA LYS A 87 -9.19 1.26 13.05
C LYS A 87 -8.94 2.06 14.32
N ALA A 88 -9.37 3.32 14.38
CA ALA A 88 -9.13 4.20 15.51
C ALA A 88 -10.00 3.88 16.74
N SER A 89 -11.03 3.05 16.58
CA SER A 89 -12.00 2.72 17.63
C SER A 89 -12.34 1.22 17.69
N PRO A 90 -11.34 0.34 17.90
CA PRO A 90 -11.51 -1.11 17.73
C PRO A 90 -12.55 -1.71 18.68
N ASP A 91 -12.53 -1.42 19.98
CA ASP A 91 -13.37 -2.10 20.96
C ASP A 91 -14.88 -1.81 20.84
N PRO A 92 -15.35 -0.55 20.78
CA PRO A 92 -16.78 -0.26 20.60
C PRO A 92 -17.29 -0.63 19.19
N THR A 93 -16.44 -0.49 18.16
CA THR A 93 -16.82 -0.81 16.78
C THR A 93 -16.97 -2.32 16.57
N VAL A 94 -16.09 -3.13 17.16
CA VAL A 94 -16.20 -4.60 17.08
C VAL A 94 -17.47 -5.09 17.77
N ASN A 95 -17.81 -4.55 18.95
CA ASN A 95 -19.04 -4.93 19.65
C ASN A 95 -20.31 -4.53 18.88
N LEU A 96 -20.31 -3.33 18.29
CA LEU A 96 -21.40 -2.86 17.45
C LEU A 96 -21.58 -3.76 16.23
N LEU A 97 -20.51 -4.05 15.50
CA LEU A 97 -20.51 -4.91 14.32
C LEU A 97 -20.97 -6.34 14.66
N HIS A 98 -20.45 -6.91 15.74
CA HIS A 98 -20.83 -8.25 16.18
C HIS A 98 -22.34 -8.36 16.48
N LYS A 99 -22.90 -7.36 17.16
CA LYS A 99 -24.35 -7.30 17.40
C LYS A 99 -25.13 -7.21 16.09
N LEU A 100 -24.74 -6.28 15.21
CA LEU A 100 -25.41 -6.02 13.94
C LEU A 100 -25.40 -7.25 13.01
N PHE A 101 -24.28 -7.96 12.91
CA PHE A 101 -24.19 -9.20 12.13
C PHE A 101 -25.05 -10.31 12.71
N ASN A 102 -25.10 -10.46 14.05
CA ASN A 102 -25.97 -11.46 14.67
C ASN A 102 -27.44 -11.15 14.43
N ASP A 103 -27.85 -9.89 14.51
CA ASP A 103 -29.22 -9.46 14.24
C ASP A 103 -29.60 -9.74 12.77
N ILE A 104 -28.73 -9.40 11.80
CA ILE A 104 -28.93 -9.71 10.36
C ILE A 104 -29.01 -11.22 10.12
N CYS A 105 -28.11 -12.01 10.72
CA CYS A 105 -28.10 -13.46 10.57
C CYS A 105 -29.37 -14.11 11.15
N GLN A 106 -29.93 -13.57 12.23
CA GLN A 106 -31.13 -14.11 12.88
C GLN A 106 -32.42 -13.71 12.17
N GLN A 107 -32.48 -12.50 11.62
CA GLN A 107 -33.68 -11.97 10.99
C GLN A 107 -33.88 -12.48 9.55
N GLU A 108 -32.84 -13.05 8.93
CA GLU A 108 -32.83 -13.56 7.54
C GLU A 108 -33.30 -12.53 6.49
N GLU A 109 -33.46 -11.27 6.89
CA GLU A 109 -33.82 -10.17 6.02
C GLU A 109 -32.62 -9.84 5.14
N ASN A 110 -32.77 -10.15 3.85
CA ASN A 110 -31.81 -9.79 2.83
C ASN A 110 -31.85 -8.27 2.62
N LEU A 111 -30.82 -7.58 3.11
CA LEU A 111 -30.57 -6.18 2.77
C LEU A 111 -30.54 -6.06 1.24
N GLN A 112 -31.52 -5.36 0.65
CA GLN A 112 -31.63 -5.25 -0.81
C GLN A 112 -30.36 -4.64 -1.43
N GLU A 113 -29.67 -3.79 -0.68
CA GLU A 113 -28.37 -3.22 -1.04
C GLU A 113 -27.30 -4.29 -1.34
N TRP A 114 -27.38 -5.48 -0.75
CA TRP A 114 -26.41 -6.56 -1.00
C TRP A 114 -26.62 -7.24 -2.36
N LYS A 115 -27.75 -6.98 -3.03
CA LYS A 115 -28.01 -7.41 -4.41
C LYS A 115 -27.42 -6.44 -5.43
N GLU A 116 -26.98 -5.27 -4.99
CA GLU A 116 -26.41 -4.22 -5.83
C GLU A 116 -24.90 -4.11 -5.58
N GLY A 117 -24.10 -4.41 -6.60
CA GLY A 117 -22.65 -4.21 -6.57
C GLY A 117 -22.26 -2.89 -7.21
N HIS A 118 -21.41 -2.10 -6.56
CA HIS A 118 -20.93 -0.84 -7.12
C HIS A 118 -19.64 -1.04 -7.92
N LEU A 119 -19.72 -0.99 -9.25
CA LEU A 119 -18.56 -1.17 -10.13
C LEU A 119 -17.80 0.14 -10.32
N ILE A 120 -16.61 0.26 -9.73
CA ILE A 120 -15.71 1.39 -9.91
C ILE A 120 -14.70 1.08 -11.03
N LYS A 121 -14.70 1.88 -12.10
CA LYS A 121 -13.70 1.76 -13.19
C LYS A 121 -12.46 2.59 -12.87
N LEU A 122 -11.31 1.93 -12.73
CA LEU A 122 -10.01 2.58 -12.61
C LEU A 122 -9.26 2.58 -13.94
N PRO A 123 -8.85 3.75 -14.47
CA PRO A 123 -8.04 3.81 -15.68
C PRO A 123 -6.66 3.20 -15.44
N LYS A 124 -6.19 2.37 -16.37
CA LYS A 124 -4.82 1.85 -16.39
C LYS A 124 -3.89 2.87 -17.05
N LYS A 125 -2.59 2.74 -16.80
CA LYS A 125 -1.56 3.60 -17.41
C LYS A 125 -1.62 3.47 -18.94
N GLY A 126 -1.87 4.57 -19.65
CA GLY A 126 -2.05 4.56 -21.11
C GLY A 126 -3.04 5.63 -21.57
N ASN A 127 -3.69 5.40 -22.71
CA ASN A 127 -4.69 6.32 -23.25
C ASN A 127 -6.00 6.25 -22.45
N LEU A 128 -6.41 7.37 -21.85
CA LEU A 128 -7.61 7.44 -21.02
C LEU A 128 -8.93 7.39 -21.81
N LYS A 129 -8.88 7.62 -23.13
CA LYS A 129 -10.06 7.60 -24.02
C LYS A 129 -10.43 6.18 -24.48
N GLU A 130 -9.57 5.19 -24.25
CA GLU A 130 -9.79 3.83 -24.71
C GLU A 130 -10.54 3.03 -23.65
N CYS A 131 -11.77 2.60 -23.96
CA CYS A 131 -12.65 1.90 -23.01
C CYS A 131 -12.04 0.61 -22.44
N ASN A 132 -11.16 -0.05 -23.20
CA ASN A 132 -10.47 -1.27 -22.78
C ASN A 132 -9.29 -1.00 -21.82
N ASN A 133 -8.86 0.26 -21.69
CA ASN A 133 -7.75 0.68 -20.82
C ASN A 133 -8.22 0.97 -19.38
N CYS A 134 -9.18 0.20 -18.86
CA CYS A 134 -9.67 0.31 -17.50
C CYS A 134 -9.61 -1.05 -16.78
N ARG A 135 -9.55 -1.02 -15.45
CA ARG A 135 -9.74 -2.16 -14.55
C ARG A 135 -10.97 -1.89 -13.69
N GLY A 136 -11.91 -2.82 -13.65
CA GLY A 136 -13.02 -2.77 -12.69
C GLY A 136 -12.56 -3.17 -11.29
N ILE A 137 -13.08 -2.48 -10.28
CA ILE A 137 -13.17 -2.93 -8.90
C ILE A 137 -14.66 -3.07 -8.62
N ALA A 138 -15.10 -4.28 -8.27
CA ALA A 138 -16.45 -4.61 -7.86
C ALA A 138 -16.39 -5.25 -6.47
#